data_AF-A0A1F9WQM8-F1
#
_entry.id   AF-A0A1F9WQM8-F1
#
_cell.length_a   1.000
_cell.length_b   1.000
_cell.length_c   1.000
_cell.angle_alpha   90.00
_cell.angle_beta   90.00
_cell.angle_gamma   90.00
#
_symmetry.space_group_name_H-M   'P 1'
#
loop_
_entity.id
_entity.type
_entity.pdbx_description
1 polymer ?
#
loop_
_entity_poly.entity_id
_entity_poly.type
_entity_poly.pdbx_seq_one_letter_code
_entity_poly.pdbx_strand_id
1 'polypeptide(L)'
;TAYTIINQWPYEQIEHLIRICGERHSRRITRAVLEARRTKPLETTAELSALIERVAPARGEKTHPATKTFLALRVAVNYEFDNLTRGIQKVMPLLKPGARMGIITFHSLEDRIVKETFRLMANMGGWELVTRKPVKPSEDEVASNKRARSAKLRVIEKL
;
A
#
# COMPACT_ATOMS: atom_id res chain seq x y z
N THR A 1 -6.69 3.44 15.73
CA THR A 1 -5.60 4.32 15.20
C THR A 1 -4.32 3.50 15.04
N ALA A 2 -3.24 4.07 14.47
CA ALA A 2 -1.95 3.37 14.39
C ALA A 2 -1.43 2.96 15.79
N TYR A 3 -1.66 3.81 16.79
CA TYR A 3 -1.41 3.52 18.19
C TYR A 3 -2.13 2.25 18.66
N THR A 4 -3.42 2.10 18.37
CA THR A 4 -4.21 0.90 18.69
C THR A 4 -3.61 -0.35 18.07
N ILE A 5 -3.23 -0.29 16.79
CA ILE A 5 -2.65 -1.44 16.08
C ILE A 5 -1.37 -1.88 16.78
N ILE A 6 -0.43 -0.96 16.99
CA ILE A 6 0.88 -1.28 17.56
C ILE A 6 0.77 -1.73 19.02
N ASN A 7 -0.09 -1.09 19.82
CA ASN A 7 -0.13 -1.35 21.26
C ASN A 7 -1.13 -2.43 21.70
N GLN A 8 -2.13 -2.78 20.87
CA GLN A 8 -3.23 -3.65 21.31
C GLN A 8 -3.45 -4.88 20.42
N TRP A 9 -3.08 -4.86 19.15
CA TRP A 9 -3.32 -6.03 18.29
C TRP A 9 -2.45 -7.23 18.67
N PRO A 10 -2.94 -8.47 18.46
CA PRO A 10 -2.16 -9.68 18.66
C PRO A 10 -1.02 -9.80 17.64
N TYR A 11 -0.05 -10.65 17.96
CA TYR A 11 1.15 -10.88 17.16
C TYR A 11 0.82 -11.19 15.70
N GLU A 12 -0.11 -12.12 15.47
CA GLU A 12 -0.46 -12.65 14.16
C GLU A 12 -1.00 -11.56 13.24
N GLN A 13 -1.79 -10.62 13.79
CA GLN A 13 -2.38 -9.53 13.03
C GLN A 13 -1.32 -8.49 12.63
N ILE A 14 -0.46 -8.10 13.57
CA ILE A 14 0.62 -7.13 13.29
C ILE A 14 1.64 -7.72 12.31
N GLU A 15 2.05 -8.97 12.54
CA GLU A 15 3.00 -9.68 11.67
C GLU A 15 2.45 -9.77 10.25
N HIS A 16 1.19 -10.21 10.12
CA HIS A 16 0.54 -10.34 8.84
C HIS A 16 0.48 -9.00 8.11
N LEU A 17 0.03 -7.94 8.79
CA LEU A 17 -0.08 -6.59 8.24
C LEU A 17 1.26 -6.07 7.70
N ILE A 18 2.33 -6.21 8.50
CA ILE A 18 3.67 -5.77 8.11
C ILE A 18 4.20 -6.61 6.94
N ARG A 19 3.99 -7.94 6.99
CA ARG A 19 4.43 -8.88 5.97
C ARG A 19 3.77 -8.65 4.62
N ILE A 20 2.44 -8.44 4.57
CA ILE A 20 1.74 -8.20 3.30
C ILE A 20 2.25 -6.93 2.61
N CYS A 21 2.75 -5.96 3.39
CA CYS A 21 3.37 -4.72 2.92
C CYS A 21 4.81 -4.89 2.39
N GLY A 22 5.32 -6.12 2.33
CA GLY A 22 6.61 -6.46 1.74
C GLY A 22 7.81 -6.23 2.67
N GLU A 23 7.57 -6.13 3.97
CA GLU A 23 8.62 -6.07 4.99
C GLU A 23 9.16 -7.47 5.29
N ARG A 24 10.45 -7.67 5.04
CA ARG A 24 11.13 -8.98 5.18
C ARG A 24 11.37 -9.33 6.64
N HIS A 25 11.48 -8.33 7.50
CA HIS A 25 11.71 -8.49 8.93
C HIS A 25 10.42 -8.46 9.75
N SER A 26 9.26 -8.75 9.14
CA SER A 26 7.93 -8.69 9.77
C SER A 26 7.90 -9.35 11.15
N ARG A 27 8.36 -10.60 11.25
CA ARG A 27 8.41 -11.37 12.50
C ARG A 27 9.29 -10.70 13.55
N ARG A 28 10.48 -10.22 13.16
CA ARG A 28 11.46 -9.60 14.06
C ARG A 28 10.94 -8.26 14.59
N ILE A 29 10.40 -7.42 13.70
CA ILE A 29 9.80 -6.13 14.05
C ILE A 29 8.60 -6.35 14.97
N THR A 30 7.72 -7.29 14.64
CA THR A 30 6.52 -7.57 15.43
C THR A 30 6.88 -8.05 16.84
N ARG A 31 7.85 -8.95 16.99
CA ARG A 31 8.35 -9.37 18.31
C ARG A 31 8.89 -8.18 19.11
N ALA A 32 9.69 -7.32 18.47
CA ALA A 32 10.26 -6.15 19.12
C ALA A 32 9.19 -5.16 19.58
N VAL A 33 8.15 -4.94 18.77
CA VAL A 33 6.98 -4.12 19.11
C VAL A 33 6.26 -4.69 20.31
N LEU A 34 5.95 -6.00 20.30
CA LEU A 34 5.25 -6.66 21.38
C LEU A 34 6.04 -6.61 22.70
N GLU A 35 7.35 -6.74 22.64
CA GLU A 35 8.19 -6.65 23.84
C GLU A 35 8.30 -5.21 24.35
N ALA A 36 8.51 -4.24 23.46
CA ALA A 36 8.58 -2.83 23.83
C ALA A 36 7.30 -2.35 24.55
N ARG A 37 6.12 -2.68 23.98
CA ARG A 37 4.83 -2.24 24.52
C ARG A 37 4.47 -2.86 25.89
N ARG A 38 5.13 -3.95 26.30
CA ARG A 38 4.96 -4.52 27.65
C ARG A 38 5.58 -3.65 28.73
N THR A 39 6.64 -2.91 28.39
CA THR A 39 7.33 -2.01 29.31
C THR A 39 6.72 -0.61 29.29
N LYS A 40 6.54 -0.05 28.08
CA LYS A 40 5.91 1.25 27.85
C LYS A 40 5.20 1.23 26.49
N PRO A 41 3.95 1.72 26.39
CA PRO A 41 3.31 1.92 25.10
C PRO A 41 4.18 2.76 24.14
N LEU A 42 4.14 2.42 22.85
CA LEU A 42 4.76 3.21 21.79
C LEU A 42 3.78 4.32 21.39
N GLU A 43 4.12 5.56 21.71
CA GLU A 43 3.22 6.72 21.59
C GLU A 43 3.52 7.55 20.35
N THR A 44 4.78 7.57 19.91
CA THR A 44 5.24 8.43 18.82
C THR A 44 5.78 7.65 17.62
N THR A 45 5.76 8.30 16.46
CA THR A 45 6.38 7.77 15.24
C THR A 45 7.90 7.63 15.39
N ALA A 46 8.54 8.53 16.13
CA ALA A 46 9.98 8.49 16.40
C ALA A 46 10.37 7.24 17.21
N GLU A 47 9.62 6.91 18.26
CA GLU A 47 9.85 5.70 19.08
C GLU A 47 9.74 4.42 18.23
N LEU A 48 8.68 4.31 17.42
CA LEU A 48 8.50 3.16 16.53
C LEU A 48 9.61 3.08 15.48
N SER A 49 9.99 4.22 14.89
CA SER A 49 11.05 4.29 13.89
C SER A 49 12.39 3.83 14.46
N ALA A 50 12.78 4.37 15.62
CA ALA A 50 14.02 4.01 16.30
C ALA A 50 14.05 2.53 16.71
N LEU A 51 12.91 2.00 17.18
CA LEU A 51 12.79 0.57 17.48
C LEU A 51 13.04 -0.29 16.23
N ILE A 52 12.45 0.07 15.09
CA ILE A 52 12.62 -0.65 13.83
C ILE A 52 14.07 -0.54 13.34
N GLU A 53 14.70 0.63 13.39
CA GLU A 53 16.10 0.79 13.00
C GLU A 53 17.04 -0.09 13.82
N ARG A 54 16.80 -0.18 15.12
CA ARG A 54 17.58 -1.03 16.03
C ARG A 54 17.46 -2.52 15.70
N VAL A 55 16.26 -2.99 15.33
CA VAL A 55 16.01 -4.42 15.10
C VAL A 55 16.04 -4.84 13.63
N ALA A 56 15.98 -3.91 12.69
CA ALA A 56 15.96 -4.17 11.26
C ALA A 56 16.68 -3.04 10.50
N PRO A 57 17.98 -2.82 10.73
CA PRO A 57 18.71 -1.70 10.12
C PRO A 57 18.80 -1.83 8.59
N ALA A 58 18.83 -0.68 7.90
CA ALA A 58 19.00 -0.62 6.44
C ALA A 58 20.42 -1.04 6.07
N ARG A 59 20.61 -2.32 5.76
CA ARG A 59 21.89 -2.86 5.27
C ARG A 59 22.07 -2.52 3.78
N GLY A 60 22.32 -1.25 3.48
CA GLY A 60 22.55 -0.75 2.11
C GLY A 60 21.27 -0.44 1.32
N GLU A 61 20.11 -0.42 1.96
CA GLU A 61 18.85 -0.02 1.32
C GLU A 61 18.75 1.50 1.23
N LYS A 62 18.31 2.03 0.07
CA LYS A 62 18.08 3.47 -0.14
C LYS A 62 16.87 4.02 0.63
N THR A 63 15.98 3.14 1.10
CA THR A 63 14.76 3.50 1.82
C THR A 63 14.94 3.29 3.31
N HIS A 64 14.42 4.21 4.10
CA HIS A 64 14.43 4.12 5.55
C HIS A 64 13.77 2.79 6.01
N PRO A 65 14.36 2.04 6.97
CA PRO A 65 13.85 0.74 7.42
C PRO A 65 12.37 0.72 7.80
N ALA A 66 11.94 1.75 8.52
CA ALA A 66 10.56 1.85 8.98
C ALA A 66 9.52 2.10 7.87
N THR A 67 9.93 2.48 6.64
CA THR A 67 9.02 2.92 5.57
C THR A 67 7.89 1.93 5.30
N LYS A 68 8.19 0.63 5.21
CA LYS A 68 7.19 -0.40 4.91
C LYS A 68 6.26 -0.68 6.08
N THR A 69 6.76 -0.57 7.31
CA THR A 69 5.94 -0.71 8.52
C THR A 69 4.97 0.48 8.64
N PHE A 70 5.44 1.70 8.38
CA PHE A 70 4.56 2.88 8.34
C PHE A 70 3.53 2.81 7.21
N LEU A 71 3.91 2.31 6.03
CA LEU A 71 2.96 2.02 4.96
C LEU A 71 1.88 1.03 5.44
N ALA A 72 2.28 -0.04 6.12
CA ALA A 72 1.37 -1.05 6.63
C ALA A 72 0.36 -0.46 7.63
N LEU A 73 0.84 0.36 8.57
CA LEU A 73 -0.03 1.05 9.51
C LEU A 73 -1.00 2.01 8.81
N ARG A 74 -0.52 2.76 7.81
CA ARG A 74 -1.36 3.68 7.03
C ARG A 74 -2.50 2.94 6.33
N VAL A 75 -2.15 1.86 5.63
CA VAL A 75 -3.10 0.98 4.94
C VAL A 75 -4.17 0.43 5.89
N ALA A 76 -3.75 -0.06 7.06
CA ALA A 76 -4.68 -0.64 8.04
C ALA A 76 -5.60 0.40 8.69
N VAL A 77 -5.07 1.57 9.05
CA VAL A 77 -5.87 2.62 9.71
C VAL A 77 -6.93 3.17 8.77
N ASN A 78 -6.59 3.34 7.49
CA ASN A 78 -7.46 3.96 6.51
C ASN A 78 -8.25 2.94 5.68
N TYR A 79 -8.13 1.64 5.97
CA TYR A 79 -8.74 0.56 5.19
C TYR A 79 -8.50 0.72 3.67
N GLU A 80 -7.29 1.16 3.27
CA GLU A 80 -7.02 1.68 1.92
C GLU A 80 -7.36 0.67 0.81
N PHE A 81 -7.07 -0.61 1.04
CA PHE A 81 -7.30 -1.67 0.04
C PHE A 81 -8.77 -2.05 -0.11
N ASP A 82 -9.51 -2.06 1.00
CA ASP A 82 -10.95 -2.33 0.98
C ASP A 82 -11.67 -1.16 0.31
N ASN A 83 -11.29 0.08 0.64
CA ASN A 83 -11.79 1.28 0.01
C ASN A 83 -11.52 1.33 -1.50
N LEU A 84 -10.32 0.95 -1.93
CA LEU A 84 -9.98 0.83 -3.36
C LEU A 84 -10.91 -0.17 -4.06
N THR A 85 -11.05 -1.37 -3.51
CA THR A 85 -11.87 -2.43 -4.10
C THR A 85 -13.35 -2.02 -4.17
N ARG A 86 -13.90 -1.51 -3.07
CA ARG A 86 -15.28 -1.00 -3.02
C ARG A 86 -15.49 0.18 -3.96
N GLY A 87 -14.52 1.08 -4.07
CA GLY A 87 -14.56 2.22 -4.97
C GLY A 87 -14.71 1.77 -6.42
N ILE A 88 -13.87 0.83 -6.87
CA ILE A 88 -13.96 0.25 -8.22
C ILE A 88 -15.35 -0.37 -8.44
N GLN A 89 -15.79 -1.24 -7.52
CA GLN A 89 -17.08 -1.92 -7.62
C GLN A 89 -18.28 -0.96 -7.68
N LYS A 90 -18.22 0.17 -6.96
CA LYS A 90 -19.28 1.18 -6.98
C LYS A 90 -19.28 2.02 -8.26
N VAL A 91 -18.12 2.32 -8.83
CA VAL A 91 -18.01 3.15 -10.04
C VAL A 91 -18.34 2.35 -11.29
N MET A 92 -17.96 1.08 -11.35
CA MET A 92 -18.20 0.19 -12.50
C MET A 92 -19.63 0.24 -13.10
N PRO A 93 -20.72 0.12 -12.31
CA PRO A 93 -22.07 0.16 -12.85
C PRO A 93 -22.50 1.54 -13.36
N LEU A 94 -21.84 2.62 -12.91
CA LEU A 94 -22.18 4.00 -13.28
C LEU A 94 -21.62 4.41 -14.65
N LEU A 95 -20.63 3.68 -15.16
CA LEU A 95 -19.98 3.99 -16.43
C LEU A 95 -20.84 3.55 -17.62
N LYS A 96 -20.97 4.42 -18.63
CA LYS A 96 -21.63 4.12 -19.90
C LYS A 96 -20.66 3.37 -20.84
N PRO A 97 -21.16 2.64 -21.85
CA PRO A 97 -20.32 2.15 -22.95
C PRO A 97 -19.45 3.28 -23.55
N GLY A 98 -18.19 2.99 -23.84
CA GLY A 98 -17.15 3.94 -24.27
C GLY A 98 -16.51 4.76 -23.13
N ALA A 99 -17.00 4.67 -21.89
CA ALA A 99 -16.42 5.43 -20.78
C ALA A 99 -15.14 4.76 -20.24
N ARG A 100 -14.19 5.58 -19.79
CA ARG A 100 -12.90 5.13 -19.25
C ARG A 100 -12.80 5.30 -17.74
N MET A 101 -12.23 4.31 -17.08
CA MET A 101 -11.83 4.36 -15.68
C MET A 101 -10.31 4.40 -15.59
N GLY A 102 -9.77 5.53 -15.10
CA GLY A 102 -8.35 5.70 -14.81
C GLY A 102 -8.09 5.65 -13.31
N ILE A 103 -7.11 4.85 -12.87
CA ILE A 103 -6.69 4.77 -11.47
C ILE A 103 -5.19 5.00 -11.35
N ILE A 104 -4.80 5.94 -10.50
CA ILE A 104 -3.41 6.24 -10.14
C ILE A 104 -3.10 5.59 -8.79
N THR A 105 -2.01 4.83 -8.74
CA THR A 105 -1.54 4.12 -7.53
C THR A 105 -0.13 4.57 -7.20
N PHE A 106 0.23 4.61 -5.92
CA PHE A 106 1.55 5.09 -5.48
C PHE A 106 2.43 4.00 -4.89
N HIS A 107 1.88 2.80 -4.65
CA HIS A 107 2.66 1.68 -4.19
C HIS A 107 2.30 0.36 -4.89
N SER A 108 3.18 -0.63 -4.75
CA SER A 108 3.11 -1.88 -5.52
C SER A 108 1.87 -2.74 -5.22
N LEU A 109 1.36 -2.72 -3.98
CA LEU A 109 0.15 -3.45 -3.61
C LEU A 109 -1.13 -2.89 -4.22
N GLU A 110 -1.36 -1.57 -4.15
CA GLU A 110 -2.46 -0.89 -4.84
C GLU A 110 -2.41 -1.20 -6.34
N ASP A 111 -1.24 -1.00 -6.97
CA ASP A 111 -1.04 -1.29 -8.40
C ASP A 111 -1.35 -2.76 -8.74
N ARG A 112 -1.02 -3.69 -7.84
CA ARG A 112 -1.35 -5.11 -8.00
C ARG A 112 -2.85 -5.35 -7.96
N ILE A 113 -3.55 -4.79 -6.96
CA ILE A 113 -5.01 -4.89 -6.82
C ILE A 113 -5.68 -4.37 -8.10
N VAL A 114 -5.36 -3.14 -8.52
CA VAL A 114 -5.95 -2.53 -9.73
C VAL A 114 -5.67 -3.38 -10.96
N LYS A 115 -4.43 -3.84 -11.13
CA LYS A 115 -4.04 -4.69 -12.27
C LYS A 115 -4.84 -5.99 -12.32
N GLU A 116 -5.02 -6.65 -11.17
CA GLU A 116 -5.73 -7.92 -11.07
C GLU A 116 -7.23 -7.72 -11.31
N THR A 117 -7.84 -6.68 -10.71
CA THR A 117 -9.23 -6.32 -10.94
C THR A 117 -9.51 -5.99 -12.41
N PHE A 118 -8.70 -5.14 -13.04
CA PHE A 118 -8.89 -4.75 -14.44
C PHE A 118 -8.72 -5.94 -15.39
N ARG A 119 -7.78 -6.85 -15.12
CA ARG A 119 -7.63 -8.09 -15.90
C ARG A 119 -8.85 -8.99 -15.76
N LEU A 120 -9.36 -9.16 -14.54
CA LEU A 120 -10.56 -9.96 -14.32
C LEU A 120 -11.76 -9.38 -15.09
N MET A 121 -11.95 -8.06 -15.03
CA MET A 121 -13.02 -7.36 -15.77
C MET A 121 -12.91 -7.57 -17.28
N ALA A 122 -11.72 -7.39 -17.84
CA ALA A 122 -11.50 -7.61 -19.27
C ALA A 122 -11.76 -9.08 -19.67
N ASN A 123 -11.39 -10.04 -18.83
CA ASN A 123 -11.62 -11.46 -19.08
C ASN A 123 -13.09 -11.87 -18.96
N MET A 124 -13.86 -11.25 -18.07
CA MET A 124 -15.30 -11.51 -17.92
C MET A 124 -16.14 -10.87 -19.04
N GLY A 125 -15.54 -9.99 -19.86
CA GLY A 125 -16.22 -9.29 -20.94
C GLY A 125 -16.83 -7.95 -20.52
N GLY A 126 -17.17 -7.11 -21.51
CA GLY A 126 -17.72 -5.77 -21.31
C GLY A 126 -16.70 -4.69 -20.95
N TRP A 127 -15.40 -5.01 -20.94
CA TRP A 127 -14.32 -4.06 -20.68
C TRP A 127 -13.08 -4.37 -21.52
N GLU A 128 -12.33 -3.33 -21.90
CA GLU A 128 -11.06 -3.43 -22.61
C GLU A 128 -9.92 -2.70 -21.89
N LEU A 129 -8.76 -3.35 -21.80
CA LEU A 129 -7.56 -2.76 -21.22
C LEU A 129 -6.93 -1.72 -22.18
N VAL A 130 -7.17 -0.44 -21.92
CA VAL A 130 -6.52 0.67 -22.63
C VAL A 130 -5.01 0.67 -22.36
N THR A 131 -4.59 0.44 -21.12
CA THR A 131 -3.17 0.37 -20.75
C THR A 131 -2.79 -1.03 -20.26
N ARG A 132 -2.04 -1.79 -21.07
CA ARG A 132 -1.53 -3.12 -20.66
C ARG A 132 -0.42 -3.04 -19.60
N LYS A 133 0.44 -2.01 -19.71
CA LYS A 133 1.48 -1.66 -18.73
C LYS A 133 1.08 -0.34 -18.04
N PRO A 134 1.42 -0.14 -16.76
CA PRO A 134 1.10 1.11 -16.10
C PRO A 134 1.88 2.26 -16.75
N VAL A 135 1.21 3.40 -16.94
CA VAL A 135 1.84 4.66 -17.35
C VAL A 135 2.54 5.24 -16.13
N LYS A 136 3.82 5.60 -16.30
CA LYS A 136 4.68 6.17 -15.25
C LYS A 136 4.90 7.66 -15.52
N PRO A 137 5.20 8.46 -14.48
CA PRO A 137 5.59 9.85 -14.65
C PRO A 137 6.86 9.98 -15.50
N SER A 138 7.01 11.11 -16.20
CA SER A 138 8.25 11.47 -16.88
C SER A 138 9.33 11.92 -15.88
N GLU A 139 10.59 12.01 -16.33
CA GLU A 139 11.68 12.51 -15.49
C GLU A 139 11.44 13.97 -15.06
N ASP A 140 10.93 14.82 -15.95
CA ASP A 140 10.57 16.21 -15.67
C ASP A 140 9.44 16.33 -14.63
N GLU A 141 8.43 15.44 -14.69
CA GLU A 141 7.36 15.38 -13.70
C GLU A 141 7.92 14.97 -12.32
N VAL A 142 8.84 14.00 -12.27
CA VAL A 142 9.46 13.59 -11.01
C VAL A 142 10.36 14.67 -10.44
N ALA A 143 11.06 15.43 -11.29
CA ALA A 143 11.91 16.55 -10.88
C ALA A 143 11.08 17.70 -10.27
N SER A 144 9.98 18.06 -10.91
CA SER A 144 9.05 19.11 -10.44
C SER A 144 8.16 18.65 -9.29
N ASN A 145 7.83 17.35 -9.23
CA ASN A 145 6.98 16.74 -8.21
C ASN A 145 7.55 15.39 -7.73
N LYS A 146 8.41 15.45 -6.71
CA LYS A 146 9.01 14.25 -6.10
C LYS A 146 8.00 13.22 -5.61
N ARG A 147 6.75 13.62 -5.29
CA ARG A 147 5.69 12.69 -4.86
C ARG A 147 5.17 11.84 -6.01
N ALA A 148 5.30 12.30 -7.25
CA ALA A 148 4.89 11.56 -8.44
C ALA A 148 5.80 10.35 -8.73
N ARG A 149 7.04 10.31 -8.21
CA ARG A 149 8.06 9.27 -8.50
C ARG A 149 7.54 7.83 -8.50
N SER A 150 6.59 7.51 -7.64
CA SER A 150 6.05 6.15 -7.48
C SER A 150 4.66 5.95 -8.10
N ALA A 151 4.12 6.98 -8.75
CA ALA A 151 2.82 6.97 -9.40
C ALA A 151 2.79 5.99 -10.59
N LYS A 152 1.66 5.30 -10.71
CA LYS A 152 1.35 4.38 -11.80
C LYS A 152 -0.12 4.53 -12.17
N LEU A 153 -0.37 4.97 -13.41
CA LEU A 153 -1.70 5.08 -13.97
C LEU A 153 -2.06 3.80 -14.73
N ARG A 154 -3.27 3.29 -14.49
CA ARG A 154 -3.91 2.24 -15.29
C ARG A 154 -5.27 2.70 -15.78
N VAL A 155 -5.61 2.35 -17.01
CA VAL A 155 -6.86 2.72 -17.66
C VAL A 155 -7.53 1.48 -18.27
N ILE A 156 -8.84 1.38 -18.06
CA ILE A 156 -9.74 0.41 -18.70
C ILE A 156 -10.93 1.16 -19.29
N GLU A 157 -11.48 0.67 -20.40
CA GLU A 157 -12.65 1.22 -21.08
C GLU A 157 -13.82 0.23 -20.98
N LYS A 158 -15.04 0.73 -20.79
CA LYS A 158 -16.25 -0.09 -20.84
C LYS A 158 -16.70 -0.23 -22.29
N LEU A 159 -16.97 -1.47 -22.71
CA LEU A 159 -17.47 -1.76 -24.06
C LEU A 159 -18.98 -1.53 -24.16
#